data_AF-A0A2X3EG22-F1
#
_entry.id   AF-A0A2X3EG22-F1
#
_cell.length_a   1.000
_cell.length_b   1.000
_cell.length_c   1.000
_cell.angle_alpha   90.00
_cell.angle_beta   90.00
_cell.angle_gamma   90.00
#
_symmetry.space_group_name_H-M   'P 1'
#
loop_
_entity.id
_entity.type
_entity.pdbx_description
1 polymer ?
#
loop_
_entity_poly.entity_id
_entity_poly.type
_entity_poly.pdbx_seq_one_letter_code
_entity_poly.pdbx_strand_id
1 'polypeptide(L)'
;MKRYFLEMRFKPMPQYREGALLTDGAGKTSPVGKMFIQPQVTLESGESVLLDEVIGANFAIIGWGCNPQWGLDAGQIARWRAIGVRFIQVVPEVQIHREQDNAPGTLRVGDTQNRLKSWFALHNTAIAVVRPDRFVAALAIPQSLGAQLTALAEKMALATGDTARAEREGGLICMPICTVSPTPRWWDS
;
A
#
# COMPACT_ATOMS: atom_id res chain seq x y z
N MET A 1 28.52 -26.91 -0.48
CA MET A 1 27.09 -26.68 -0.85
C MET A 1 26.19 -26.93 0.37
N LYS A 2 25.71 -25.88 1.05
CA LYS A 2 24.69 -26.01 2.11
C LYS A 2 23.41 -25.30 1.64
N ARG A 3 22.33 -26.08 1.53
CA ARG A 3 20.99 -25.66 1.13
C ARG A 3 20.43 -24.68 2.15
N TYR A 4 20.00 -23.51 1.69
CA TYR A 4 19.14 -22.62 2.46
C TYR A 4 17.74 -23.22 2.53
N PHE A 5 17.31 -23.56 3.75
CA PHE A 5 15.90 -23.80 4.07
C PHE A 5 15.23 -22.43 4.21
N LEU A 6 14.37 -22.08 3.26
CA LEU A 6 13.48 -20.92 3.33
C LEU A 6 12.16 -21.41 3.92
N GLU A 7 11.97 -21.27 5.24
CA GLU A 7 10.66 -21.45 5.84
C GLU A 7 9.75 -20.30 5.39
N MET A 8 9.02 -20.56 4.31
CA MET A 8 7.87 -19.78 3.87
C MET A 8 6.75 -19.93 4.91
N ARG A 9 6.73 -19.05 5.92
CA ARG A 9 5.48 -18.71 6.61
C ARG A 9 4.66 -17.83 5.67
N PHE A 10 3.96 -18.49 4.75
CA PHE A 10 2.96 -17.93 3.87
C PHE A 10 1.81 -17.40 4.72
N LYS A 11 1.89 -16.12 5.12
CA LYS A 11 0.79 -15.44 5.77
C LYS A 11 -0.29 -15.24 4.69
N PRO A 12 -1.48 -15.86 4.82
CA PRO A 12 -2.52 -15.67 3.83
C PRO A 12 -2.80 -14.17 3.68
N MET A 13 -2.75 -13.66 2.44
CA MET A 13 -3.05 -12.27 2.12
C MET A 13 -4.51 -12.01 2.49
N PRO A 14 -4.82 -11.08 3.40
CA PRO A 14 -6.20 -10.66 3.61
C PRO A 14 -6.63 -9.91 2.34
N GLN A 15 -7.58 -10.49 1.61
CA GLN A 15 -8.15 -9.86 0.42
C GLN A 15 -9.09 -8.74 0.86
N TYR A 16 -8.56 -7.52 0.97
CA TYR A 16 -9.36 -6.33 1.23
C TYR A 16 -10.03 -5.86 -0.06
N ARG A 17 -11.17 -6.48 -0.44
CA ARG A 17 -11.90 -6.11 -1.66
C ARG A 17 -12.72 -4.82 -1.53
N GLU A 18 -12.96 -4.26 -0.34
CA GLU A 18 -13.86 -3.09 -0.21
C GLU A 18 -13.59 -2.08 0.93
N GLY A 19 -12.50 -2.20 1.70
CA GLY A 19 -12.41 -1.50 3.00
C GLY A 19 -11.55 -0.22 3.11
N ALA A 20 -10.84 0.22 2.07
CA ALA A 20 -9.79 1.25 2.24
C ALA A 20 -9.69 2.26 1.09
N LEU A 21 -10.81 2.63 0.50
CA LEU A 21 -10.85 3.67 -0.53
C LEU A 21 -11.58 4.90 0.03
N LEU A 22 -10.89 6.04 0.02
CA LEU A 22 -11.53 7.34 0.19
C LEU A 22 -12.04 7.78 -1.19
N THR A 23 -13.17 7.19 -1.61
CA THR A 23 -13.85 7.51 -2.87
C THR A 23 -14.83 8.68 -2.74
N ASP A 24 -14.89 9.34 -1.59
CA ASP A 24 -15.86 10.39 -1.29
C ASP A 24 -15.56 11.64 -2.14
N GLY A 25 -15.97 11.62 -3.42
CA GLY A 25 -15.82 12.69 -4.41
C GLY A 25 -14.95 12.38 -5.63
N ALA A 26 -14.34 11.19 -5.73
CA ALA A 26 -13.41 10.89 -6.82
C ALA A 26 -14.16 10.38 -8.07
N GLY A 27 -14.24 11.20 -9.12
CA GLY A 27 -14.89 10.83 -10.38
C GLY A 27 -14.35 9.53 -11.00
N LYS A 28 -15.07 8.95 -11.96
CA LYS A 28 -14.77 7.65 -12.62
C LYS A 28 -13.34 7.52 -13.21
N THR A 29 -12.59 8.61 -13.30
CA THR A 29 -11.20 8.68 -13.80
C THR A 29 -10.14 8.67 -12.71
N SER A 30 -10.51 8.63 -11.43
CA SER A 30 -9.56 8.66 -10.31
C SER A 30 -8.56 7.49 -10.35
N PRO A 31 -7.28 7.72 -10.01
CA PRO A 31 -6.30 6.65 -9.84
C PRO A 31 -6.44 5.91 -8.50
N VAL A 32 -7.28 6.41 -7.58
CA VAL A 32 -7.59 5.72 -6.32
C VAL A 32 -8.20 4.35 -6.62
N GLY A 33 -7.69 3.30 -5.98
CA GLY A 33 -8.06 1.91 -6.22
C GLY A 33 -7.41 1.28 -7.45
N LYS A 34 -6.54 2.00 -8.17
CA LYS A 34 -5.72 1.43 -9.26
C LYS A 34 -4.30 1.19 -8.79
N MET A 35 -3.60 0.30 -9.51
CA MET A 35 -2.20 0.01 -9.26
C MET A 35 -1.36 1.27 -9.55
N PHE A 36 -0.52 1.64 -8.61
CA PHE A 36 0.45 2.73 -8.75
C PHE A 36 1.53 2.34 -9.76
N ILE A 37 2.11 3.32 -10.43
CA ILE A 37 3.20 3.07 -11.38
C ILE A 37 4.44 2.54 -10.64
N GLN A 38 5.20 1.65 -11.26
CA GLN A 38 6.45 1.10 -10.71
C GLN A 38 7.68 1.56 -11.53
N PRO A 39 8.04 2.85 -11.52
CA PRO A 39 9.21 3.35 -12.24
C PRO A 39 10.52 3.00 -11.51
N GLN A 40 11.62 3.10 -12.25
CA GLN A 40 12.95 3.18 -11.64
C GLN A 40 13.16 4.56 -11.03
N VAL A 41 13.85 4.60 -9.90
CA VAL A 41 14.20 5.81 -9.16
C VAL A 41 15.66 5.75 -8.71
N THR A 42 16.29 6.92 -8.63
CA THR A 42 17.66 7.04 -8.10
C THR A 42 17.61 7.32 -6.60
N LEU A 43 18.33 6.56 -5.79
CA LEU A 43 18.50 6.82 -4.36
C LEU A 43 19.53 7.93 -4.11
N GLU A 44 19.55 8.50 -2.91
CA GLU A 44 20.60 9.48 -2.53
C GLU A 44 22.03 8.92 -2.61
N SER A 45 22.19 7.59 -2.58
CA SER A 45 23.46 6.90 -2.83
C SER A 45 23.92 6.97 -4.30
N GLY A 46 23.05 7.39 -5.22
CA GLY A 46 23.26 7.34 -6.67
C GLY A 46 22.86 6.00 -7.31
N GLU A 47 22.40 5.02 -6.52
CA GLU A 47 21.93 3.74 -7.04
C GLU A 47 20.55 3.88 -7.70
N SER A 48 20.35 3.24 -8.85
CA SER A 48 19.05 3.18 -9.53
C SER A 48 18.34 1.87 -9.21
N VAL A 49 17.18 1.96 -8.57
CA VAL A 49 16.38 0.81 -8.10
C VAL A 49 14.91 0.97 -8.52
N LEU A 50 14.11 -0.10 -8.43
CA LEU A 50 12.67 0.02 -8.62
C LEU A 50 12.04 0.71 -7.42
N LEU A 51 11.08 1.62 -7.65
CA LEU A 51 10.33 2.24 -6.56
C LEU A 51 9.64 1.20 -5.66
N ASP A 52 9.27 0.06 -6.23
CA ASP A 52 8.72 -1.09 -5.50
C ASP A 52 9.65 -1.57 -4.38
N GLU A 53 10.95 -1.67 -4.66
CA GLU A 53 11.96 -2.13 -3.71
C GLU A 53 12.14 -1.13 -2.57
N VAL A 54 12.04 0.17 -2.87
CA VAL A 54 12.08 1.25 -1.86
C VAL A 54 10.89 1.17 -0.91
N ILE A 55 9.70 0.86 -1.43
CA ILE A 55 8.48 0.73 -0.63
C ILE A 55 8.52 -0.59 0.19
N GLY A 56 8.92 -1.69 -0.44
CA GLY A 56 8.93 -3.03 0.15
C GLY A 56 7.52 -3.50 0.53
N ALA A 57 7.36 -4.36 1.52
CA ALA A 57 6.03 -4.84 1.97
C ALA A 57 5.25 -3.82 2.83
N ASN A 58 5.58 -2.53 2.74
CA ASN A 58 5.06 -1.49 3.62
C ASN A 58 4.03 -0.60 2.92
N PHE A 59 3.28 0.14 3.71
CA PHE A 59 2.57 1.32 3.23
C PHE A 59 3.56 2.43 2.90
N ALA A 60 3.25 3.23 1.90
CA ALA A 60 4.08 4.36 1.48
C ALA A 60 3.24 5.64 1.38
N ILE A 61 3.81 6.75 1.85
CA ILE A 61 3.29 8.10 1.60
C ILE A 61 4.33 8.80 0.73
N ILE A 62 3.95 9.04 -0.52
CA ILE A 62 4.84 9.52 -1.58
C ILE A 62 4.48 10.96 -1.91
N GLY A 63 5.37 11.91 -1.64
CA GLY A 63 5.20 13.33 -1.96
C GLY A 63 6.09 13.74 -3.14
N TRP A 64 5.51 14.36 -4.18
CA TRP A 64 6.25 14.97 -5.27
C TRP A 64 6.63 16.41 -4.94
N GLY A 65 7.94 16.69 -4.88
CA GLY A 65 8.49 18.04 -4.65
C GLY A 65 8.09 18.68 -3.32
N CYS A 66 7.55 17.90 -2.38
CA CYS A 66 7.08 18.37 -1.09
C CYS A 66 7.42 17.36 0.01
N ASN A 67 7.56 17.85 1.24
CA ASN A 67 7.79 17.00 2.39
C ASN A 67 6.49 16.24 2.73
N PRO A 68 6.47 14.89 2.65
CA PRO A 68 5.27 14.08 2.91
C PRO A 68 4.82 14.10 4.38
N GLN A 69 5.60 14.72 5.28
CA GLN A 69 5.27 14.88 6.71
C GLN A 69 4.74 16.28 7.04
N TRP A 70 4.82 17.26 6.12
CA TRP A 70 4.49 18.67 6.42
C TRP A 70 3.04 18.87 6.89
N GLY A 71 2.11 18.11 6.30
CA GLY A 71 0.68 18.17 6.65
C GLY A 71 0.27 17.35 7.87
N LEU A 72 1.22 16.77 8.60
CA LEU A 72 0.96 15.81 9.67
C LEU A 72 1.43 16.36 11.02
N ASP A 73 0.65 16.08 12.06
CA ASP A 73 1.10 16.31 13.43
C ASP A 73 2.08 15.20 13.90
N ALA A 74 2.84 15.48 14.95
CA ALA A 74 3.83 14.54 15.49
C ALA A 74 3.21 13.20 15.94
N GLY A 75 1.96 13.23 16.43
CA GLY A 75 1.24 12.02 16.83
C GLY A 75 0.83 11.16 15.64
N GLN A 76 0.37 11.77 14.54
CA GLN A 76 0.08 11.10 13.27
C GLN A 76 1.35 10.47 12.71
N ILE A 77 2.46 11.22 12.66
CA ILE A 77 3.75 10.70 12.20
C ILE A 77 4.18 9.49 13.03
N ALA A 78 4.12 9.59 14.37
CA ALA A 78 4.48 8.48 15.26
C ALA A 78 3.60 7.25 15.04
N ARG A 79 2.27 7.42 14.90
CA ARG A 79 1.34 6.33 14.63
C ARG A 79 1.66 5.61 13.32
N TRP A 80 1.87 6.35 12.23
CA TRP A 80 2.18 5.75 10.93
C TRP A 80 3.57 5.10 10.91
N ARG A 81 4.56 5.67 11.61
CA ARG A 81 5.87 5.01 11.79
C ARG A 81 5.75 3.70 12.57
N ALA A 82 4.90 3.62 13.59
CA ALA A 82 4.68 2.39 14.34
C ALA A 82 4.06 1.27 13.47
N ILE A 83 3.29 1.63 12.44
CA ILE A 83 2.72 0.69 11.45
C ILE A 83 3.77 0.29 10.38
N GLY A 84 4.91 0.99 10.32
CA GLY A 84 5.96 0.74 9.34
C GLY A 84 5.83 1.53 8.04
N VAL A 85 5.06 2.63 8.02
CA VAL A 85 4.92 3.46 6.82
C VAL A 85 6.25 4.06 6.39
N ARG A 86 6.52 4.03 5.08
CA ARG A 86 7.63 4.72 4.43
C ARG A 86 7.19 6.09 3.95
N PHE A 87 7.81 7.13 4.48
CA PHE A 87 7.68 8.49 3.95
C PHE A 87 8.70 8.67 2.84
N ILE A 88 8.23 8.89 1.62
CA ILE A 88 9.08 9.00 0.42
C ILE A 88 8.87 10.38 -0.20
N GLN A 89 9.95 11.13 -0.35
CA GLN A 89 9.96 12.36 -1.14
C GLN A 89 10.55 12.05 -2.52
N VAL A 90 9.78 12.35 -3.56
CA VAL A 90 10.22 12.27 -4.94
C VAL A 90 10.59 13.66 -5.42
N VAL A 91 11.77 13.79 -6.01
CA VAL A 91 12.26 15.03 -6.60
C VAL A 91 12.78 14.74 -8.02
N PRO A 92 12.90 15.75 -8.90
CA PRO A 92 13.67 15.59 -10.13
C PRO A 92 15.07 15.07 -9.81
N GLU A 93 15.62 14.16 -10.61
CA GLU A 93 16.93 13.53 -10.35
C GLU A 93 18.04 14.57 -10.11
N VAL A 94 18.06 15.65 -10.89
CA VAL A 94 19.01 16.77 -10.76
C VAL A 94 18.93 17.52 -9.42
N GLN A 95 17.87 17.32 -8.64
CA GLN A 95 17.65 17.95 -7.34
C GLN A 95 17.88 17.00 -6.17
N ILE A 96 18.27 15.75 -6.41
CA ILE A 96 18.41 14.74 -5.35
C ILE A 96 19.42 15.16 -4.28
N HIS A 97 20.53 15.77 -4.69
CA HIS A 97 21.60 16.23 -3.79
C HIS A 97 21.46 17.70 -3.36
N ARG A 98 20.36 18.40 -3.70
CA ARG A 98 20.14 19.76 -3.21
C ARG A 98 19.58 19.73 -1.79
N GLU A 99 19.96 20.70 -0.98
CA GLU A 99 19.33 20.91 0.32
C GLU A 99 17.83 21.17 0.14
N GLN A 100 17.00 20.46 0.90
CA GLN A 100 15.56 20.70 1.00
C GLN A 100 15.08 20.42 2.42
N ASP A 101 13.91 20.95 2.75
CA ASP A 101 13.26 20.84 4.06
C ASP A 101 12.64 19.45 4.29
N ASN A 102 13.50 18.44 4.43
CA ASN A 102 13.10 17.07 4.72
C ASN A 102 13.06 16.79 6.21
N ALA A 103 11.90 16.33 6.67
CA ALA A 103 11.78 15.82 8.01
C ALA A 103 12.63 14.53 8.20
N PRO A 104 13.24 14.32 9.37
CA PRO A 104 14.02 13.12 9.66
C PRO A 104 13.23 11.84 9.36
N GLY A 105 13.88 10.84 8.75
CA GLY A 105 13.26 9.56 8.39
C GLY A 105 12.43 9.57 7.11
N THR A 106 12.50 10.64 6.31
CA THR A 106 11.99 10.67 4.93
C THR A 106 13.04 10.11 3.98
N LEU A 107 12.67 9.13 3.16
CA LEU A 107 13.52 8.63 2.08
C LEU A 107 13.39 9.56 0.87
N ARG A 108 14.50 10.06 0.35
CA ARG A 108 14.50 10.85 -0.88
C ARG A 108 14.85 9.98 -2.08
N VAL A 109 14.09 10.15 -3.16
CA VAL A 109 14.33 9.47 -4.43
C VAL A 109 14.23 10.44 -5.60
N GLY A 110 15.08 10.25 -6.60
CA GLY A 110 15.11 10.97 -7.85
C GLY A 110 14.26 10.30 -8.92
N ASP A 111 13.45 11.09 -9.64
CA ASP A 111 12.72 10.64 -10.82
C ASP A 111 13.58 10.78 -12.08
N THR A 112 14.29 9.70 -12.43
CA THR A 112 15.18 9.62 -13.60
C THR A 112 14.42 9.73 -14.93
N GLN A 113 13.22 9.14 -15.00
CA GLN A 113 12.46 8.99 -16.24
C GLN A 113 11.36 10.02 -16.41
N ASN A 114 11.22 10.97 -15.47
CA ASN A 114 10.08 11.90 -15.39
C ASN A 114 8.70 11.22 -15.37
N ARG A 115 8.63 9.94 -14.98
CA ARG A 115 7.38 9.17 -14.96
C ARG A 115 6.54 9.55 -13.75
N LEU A 116 7.16 9.79 -12.60
CA LEU A 116 6.46 10.23 -11.39
C LEU A 116 5.96 11.66 -11.60
N LYS A 117 6.79 12.55 -12.14
CA LYS A 117 6.39 13.90 -12.54
C LYS A 117 5.12 13.88 -13.40
N SER A 118 5.13 13.06 -14.45
CA SER A 118 4.02 12.97 -15.40
C SER A 118 2.75 12.40 -14.75
N TRP A 119 2.89 11.40 -13.89
CA TRP A 119 1.78 10.80 -13.17
C TRP A 119 1.11 11.77 -12.19
N PHE A 120 1.91 12.49 -11.38
CA PHE A 120 1.38 13.49 -10.44
C PHE A 120 0.74 14.67 -11.17
N ALA A 121 1.34 15.13 -12.29
CA ALA A 121 0.76 16.18 -13.13
C ALA A 121 -0.58 15.77 -13.74
N LEU A 122 -0.69 14.53 -14.23
CA LEU A 122 -1.94 14.00 -14.82
C LEU A 122 -3.08 13.97 -13.80
N HIS A 123 -2.79 13.71 -12.53
CA HIS A 123 -3.78 13.58 -11.47
C HIS A 123 -3.96 14.85 -10.63
N ASN A 124 -3.27 15.95 -10.97
CA ASN A 124 -3.31 17.24 -10.29
C ASN A 124 -3.19 17.11 -8.75
N THR A 125 -2.25 16.29 -8.31
CA THR A 125 -2.03 15.97 -6.89
C THR A 125 -0.55 16.03 -6.56
N ALA A 126 -0.22 16.19 -5.28
CA ALA A 126 1.16 16.27 -4.82
C ALA A 126 1.55 15.06 -3.96
N ILE A 127 0.58 14.35 -3.38
CA ILE A 127 0.84 13.25 -2.45
C ILE A 127 -0.04 12.05 -2.81
N ALA A 128 0.58 10.88 -2.89
CA ALA A 128 -0.08 9.60 -3.09
C ALA A 128 0.17 8.70 -1.88
N VAL A 129 -0.91 8.11 -1.34
CA VAL A 129 -0.84 7.09 -0.29
C VAL A 129 -0.98 5.73 -0.96
N VAL A 130 0.05 4.91 -0.86
CA VAL A 130 0.18 3.62 -1.53
C VAL A 130 0.17 2.50 -0.51
N ARG A 131 -0.61 1.47 -0.78
CA ARG A 131 -0.75 0.27 0.05
C ARG A 131 0.41 -0.71 -0.20
N PRO A 132 0.63 -1.70 0.69
CA PRO A 132 1.61 -2.76 0.49
C PRO A 132 1.40 -3.58 -0.79
N ASP A 133 0.16 -3.65 -1.28
CA ASP A 133 -0.22 -4.31 -2.56
C ASP A 133 -0.04 -3.39 -3.78
N ARG A 134 0.57 -2.21 -3.61
CA ARG A 134 0.83 -1.19 -4.65
C ARG A 134 -0.40 -0.51 -5.22
N PHE A 135 -1.55 -0.63 -4.57
CA PHE A 135 -2.72 0.16 -4.96
C PHE A 135 -2.73 1.52 -4.27
N VAL A 136 -3.21 2.54 -4.99
CA VAL A 136 -3.41 3.88 -4.44
C VAL A 136 -4.61 3.86 -3.50
N ALA A 137 -4.39 4.09 -2.21
CA ALA A 137 -5.46 4.22 -1.22
C ALA A 137 -6.10 5.62 -1.23
N ALA A 138 -5.27 6.65 -1.37
CA ALA A 138 -5.71 8.05 -1.33
C ALA A 138 -4.76 8.96 -2.10
N LEU A 139 -5.30 10.10 -2.54
CA LEU A 139 -4.54 11.22 -3.08
C LEU A 139 -4.77 12.44 -2.19
N ALA A 140 -3.74 13.25 -2.02
CA ALA A 140 -3.83 14.44 -1.17
C ALA A 140 -2.92 15.56 -1.67
N ILE A 141 -3.19 16.75 -1.17
CA ILE A 141 -2.25 17.86 -1.15
C ILE A 141 -1.73 18.02 0.28
N PRO A 142 -0.58 18.68 0.52
CA PRO A 142 -0.01 18.80 1.87
C PRO A 142 -1.02 19.29 2.92
N GLN A 143 -1.91 20.21 2.56
CA GLN A 143 -2.93 20.76 3.46
C GLN A 143 -4.04 19.77 3.84
N SER A 144 -4.37 18.81 2.96
CA SER A 144 -5.47 17.85 3.20
C SER A 144 -4.97 16.49 3.70
N LEU A 145 -3.66 16.24 3.69
CA LEU A 145 -3.06 14.96 4.01
C LEU A 145 -3.45 14.46 5.41
N GLY A 146 -3.34 15.30 6.44
CA GLY A 146 -3.66 14.90 7.81
C GLY A 146 -5.09 14.40 7.97
N ALA A 147 -6.06 15.09 7.38
CA ALA A 147 -7.46 14.67 7.41
C ALA A 147 -7.69 13.35 6.64
N GLN A 148 -7.09 13.21 5.46
CA GLN A 148 -7.19 11.99 4.64
C GLN A 148 -6.58 10.78 5.35
N LEU A 149 -5.43 10.95 6.01
CA LEU A 149 -4.82 9.86 6.77
C LEU A 149 -5.65 9.48 8.00
N THR A 150 -6.25 10.43 8.72
CA THR A 150 -7.16 10.11 9.82
C THR A 150 -8.35 9.30 9.33
N ALA A 151 -9.01 9.74 8.25
CA ALA A 151 -10.13 9.00 7.65
C ALA A 151 -9.72 7.61 7.14
N LEU A 152 -8.51 7.47 6.58
CA LEU A 152 -7.98 6.18 6.15
C LEU A 152 -7.73 5.25 7.34
N ALA A 153 -7.15 5.77 8.43
CA ALA A 153 -6.89 4.98 9.64
C ALA A 153 -8.20 4.48 10.27
N GLU A 154 -9.24 5.30 10.30
CA GLU A 154 -10.58 4.91 10.76
C GLU A 154 -11.18 3.79 9.90
N LYS A 155 -11.14 3.93 8.56
CA LYS A 155 -11.62 2.88 7.65
C LYS A 155 -10.83 1.56 7.79
N MET A 156 -9.51 1.63 7.97
CA MET A 156 -8.66 0.45 8.18
C MET A 156 -8.94 -0.22 9.54
N ALA A 157 -9.18 0.56 10.59
CA ALA A 157 -9.54 0.04 11.91
C ALA A 157 -10.91 -0.66 11.87
N LEU A 158 -11.89 -0.06 11.18
CA LEU A 158 -13.21 -0.65 10.96
C LEU A 158 -13.13 -1.96 10.17
N ALA A 159 -12.35 -1.99 9.08
CA ALA A 159 -12.17 -3.20 8.28
C ALA A 159 -11.49 -4.35 9.04
N THR A 160 -10.60 -4.03 9.99
CA THR A 160 -9.95 -5.02 10.87
C THR A 160 -10.90 -5.52 11.96
N GLY A 161 -11.80 -4.66 12.45
CA GLY A 161 -12.86 -5.03 13.39
C GLY A 161 -13.91 -5.96 12.78
N ASP A 162 -14.31 -5.73 11.53
CA ASP A 162 -15.26 -6.58 10.82
C ASP A 162 -14.67 -7.95 10.44
N THR A 163 -13.38 -8.00 10.07
CA THR A 163 -12.70 -9.29 9.86
C THR A 163 -12.58 -10.08 11.17
N ALA A 164 -12.25 -9.42 12.29
CA ALA A 164 -12.18 -10.06 13.60
C ALA A 164 -13.56 -10.50 14.14
N ARG A 165 -14.64 -9.81 13.75
CA ARG A 165 -16.03 -10.20 14.10
C ARG A 165 -16.53 -11.36 13.24
N ALA A 166 -16.22 -11.36 11.93
CA ALA A 166 -16.52 -12.48 11.03
C ALA A 166 -15.81 -13.78 11.44
N GLU A 167 -14.57 -13.69 11.95
CA GLU A 167 -13.83 -14.85 12.48
C GLU A 167 -14.41 -15.38 13.81
N ARG A 168 -15.07 -14.54 14.61
CA ARG A 168 -15.73 -14.95 15.86
C ARG A 168 -17.11 -15.56 15.66
N GLU A 169 -17.82 -15.17 14.60
CA GLU A 169 -19.16 -15.70 14.28
C GLU A 169 -19.11 -16.93 13.34
N GLY A 170 -17.96 -17.26 12.74
CA GLY A 170 -17.76 -18.39 11.82
C GLY A 170 -17.36 -19.74 12.44
N GLY A 171 -17.33 -19.85 13.77
CA GLY A 171 -16.97 -21.08 14.47
C GLY A 171 -18.17 -22.00 14.72
N LEU A 172 -18.64 -22.73 13.70
CA LEU A 172 -19.16 -24.11 13.69
C LEU A 172 -20.10 -24.31 12.49
N ILE A 173 -19.59 -24.79 11.36
CA ILE A 173 -20.42 -25.58 10.44
C ILE A 173 -19.61 -26.79 9.99
N CYS A 174 -19.86 -27.89 10.69
CA CYS A 174 -19.51 -29.23 10.29
C CYS A 174 -20.09 -29.49 8.88
N MET A 175 -19.22 -29.88 7.94
CA MET A 175 -19.61 -30.34 6.59
C MET A 175 -20.64 -31.48 6.69
N PRO A 176 -21.69 -31.54 5.85
CA PRO A 176 -22.28 -32.82 5.53
C PRO A 176 -21.30 -33.57 4.63
N ILE A 177 -20.94 -34.76 5.09
CA ILE A 177 -20.04 -35.70 4.44
C ILE A 177 -20.69 -36.10 3.10
N CYS A 178 -20.07 -35.74 1.97
CA CYS A 178 -20.39 -36.35 0.69
C CYS A 178 -19.93 -37.81 0.73
N THR A 179 -20.85 -38.72 1.05
CA THR A 179 -20.63 -40.16 0.96
C THR A 179 -20.64 -40.56 -0.52
N VAL A 180 -19.47 -40.88 -1.07
CA VAL A 180 -19.34 -41.54 -2.37
C VAL A 180 -19.78 -42.99 -2.21
N SER A 181 -20.88 -43.35 -2.87
CA SER A 181 -21.35 -44.74 -2.97
C SER A 181 -20.45 -45.57 -3.89
N PRO A 182 -20.00 -46.77 -3.49
CA PRO A 182 -19.38 -47.72 -4.40
C PRO A 182 -20.47 -48.53 -5.14
N THR A 183 -20.25 -48.73 -6.44
CA THR A 183 -21.03 -49.62 -7.30
C THR A 183 -20.99 -51.07 -6.83
N PRO A 184 -22.04 -51.85 -7.13
CA PRO A 184 -21.85 -53.27 -7.40
C PRO A 184 -22.38 -53.66 -8.79
N ARG A 185 -21.55 -54.45 -9.48
CA ARG A 185 -21.80 -55.15 -10.74
C ARG A 185 -22.17 -56.60 -10.42
N TRP A 186 -23.35 -57.08 -10.79
CA TRP A 186 -23.68 -58.52 -10.93
C TRP A 186 -24.71 -58.74 -12.06
N TRP A 187 -24.61 -59.93 -12.68
CA TRP A 187 -25.17 -60.38 -13.97
C TRP A 187 -26.55 -61.05 -13.87
N ASP A 188 -27.18 -61.21 -15.04
CA ASP A 188 -28.12 -62.25 -15.52
C ASP A 188 -29.14 -62.91 -14.57
N SER A 189 -30.41 -62.82 -14.94
CA SER A 189 -31.24 -63.95 -15.42
C SER A 189 -32.51 -63.44 -16.10
#